data_AF-A0AAU3H0Y2-F1
#
_entry.id   AF-A0AAU3H0Y2-F1
#
_cell.length_a   1.000
_cell.length_b   1.000
_cell.length_c   1.000
_cell.angle_alpha   90.00
_cell.angle_beta   90.00
_cell.angle_gamma   90.00
#
_symmetry.space_group_name_H-M   'P 1'
#
loop_
_entity.id
_entity.type
_entity.pdbx_description
1 polymer ?
#
loop_
_entity_poly.entity_id
_entity_poly.type
_entity_poly.pdbx_seq_one_letter_code
_entity_poly.pdbx_strand_id
1 'polypeptide(L)'
;MQDRAPHSHATPQRTAPSRKPKPPAQAPQPAGRSRLTDTAVMALQRTAGNSAVTRSLAADGAVPVQRRKPSANAPTEHYAAEATRHPEWPVFQSLMQTARCTEAETETAWQLILGGLREQSDLNQQSADPSLNKQDASKLRASNTWFKELVAFLGHKLKIGQGSMALWSGGFDTSKYANSKGHTPLEFSPLGAVVDKLELHSDWALQGKLWNALSVAYVNHATGPVHVFMRAYDPTSVLVKQEIPQLRKLQKLNPNVKLVWHPLYTTPDGQIHEITQDLRLTDNAPYASRDRCVASMYMYLLRMHDESNDQAGPAYKDMTGRLAANVNPKA
;
A
#
# COMPACT_ATOMS: atom_id res chain seq x y z
N MET A 1 -13.61 -44.84 79.71
CA MET A 1 -14.98 -45.31 79.38
C MET A 1 -15.00 -45.48 77.86
N GLN A 2 -14.74 -46.68 77.31
CA GLN A 2 -15.74 -47.75 77.03
C GLN A 2 -17.01 -47.14 76.44
N ASP A 3 -17.56 -47.51 75.29
CA ASP A 3 -17.64 -48.73 74.47
C ASP A 3 -18.50 -48.26 73.26
N ARG A 4 -18.43 -48.66 71.99
CA ARG A 4 -18.77 -49.95 71.36
C ARG A 4 -19.11 -49.63 69.90
N ALA A 5 -18.63 -50.43 68.96
CA ALA A 5 -19.32 -50.67 67.69
C ALA A 5 -20.40 -51.77 67.91
N PRO A 6 -21.32 -51.97 66.95
CA PRO A 6 -21.19 -53.21 66.18
C PRO A 6 -21.62 -53.14 64.69
N HIS A 7 -21.11 -54.13 63.97
CA HIS A 7 -21.41 -54.52 62.59
C HIS A 7 -22.81 -55.08 62.36
N SER A 8 -23.29 -55.04 61.11
CA SER A 8 -24.06 -56.14 60.49
C SER A 8 -24.03 -56.13 58.95
N HIS A 9 -23.61 -57.29 58.42
CA HIS A 9 -23.80 -58.01 57.14
C HIS A 9 -24.84 -57.46 56.13
N ALA A 10 -24.50 -57.24 54.84
CA ALA A 10 -24.21 -58.16 53.72
C ALA A 10 -25.47 -58.68 52.98
N THR A 11 -25.57 -58.42 51.66
CA THR A 11 -25.92 -59.39 50.57
C THR A 11 -25.73 -58.70 49.20
N PRO A 12 -25.26 -59.42 48.15
CA PRO A 12 -24.76 -58.85 46.90
C PRO A 12 -25.78 -58.88 45.76
N GLN A 13 -25.71 -57.93 44.83
CA GLN A 13 -26.32 -58.08 43.51
C GLN A 13 -25.29 -57.92 42.41
N ARG A 14 -25.34 -58.92 41.52
CA ARG A 14 -24.46 -59.18 40.39
C ARG A 14 -25.05 -58.50 39.15
N THR A 15 -24.13 -58.11 38.26
CA THR A 15 -24.27 -57.96 36.80
C THR A 15 -25.14 -56.83 36.23
N ALA A 16 -24.46 -55.77 35.77
CA ALA A 16 -24.54 -55.33 34.38
C ALA A 16 -23.16 -54.73 33.99
N PRO A 17 -22.60 -55.04 32.80
CA PRO A 17 -21.33 -54.45 32.39
C PRO A 17 -21.55 -52.96 32.08
N SER A 18 -21.08 -52.11 32.99
CA SER A 18 -21.01 -50.67 32.74
C SER A 18 -20.04 -50.44 31.58
N ARG A 19 -20.60 -50.03 30.44
CA ARG A 19 -19.89 -49.57 29.26
C ARG A 19 -18.78 -48.63 29.70
N LYS A 20 -17.53 -49.00 29.39
CA LYS A 20 -16.40 -48.07 29.40
C LYS A 20 -16.88 -46.76 28.74
N PRO A 21 -16.65 -45.59 29.35
CA PRO A 21 -16.92 -44.33 28.69
C PRO A 21 -16.18 -44.36 27.36
N LYS A 22 -16.97 -44.29 26.29
CA LYS A 22 -16.52 -44.08 24.93
C LYS A 22 -15.51 -42.93 25.00
N PRO A 23 -14.27 -43.10 24.50
CA PRO A 23 -13.37 -41.97 24.38
C PRO A 23 -14.15 -40.87 23.66
N PRO A 24 -14.07 -39.61 24.11
CA PRO A 24 -14.80 -38.53 23.47
C PRO A 24 -14.55 -38.66 21.98
N ALA A 25 -15.64 -38.71 21.21
CA ALA A 25 -15.58 -38.75 19.76
C ALA A 25 -14.55 -37.71 19.36
N GLN A 26 -13.45 -38.17 18.75
CA GLN A 26 -12.50 -37.28 18.13
C GLN A 26 -13.34 -36.35 17.28
N ALA A 27 -13.41 -35.09 17.69
CA ALA A 27 -13.93 -34.03 16.84
C ALA A 27 -13.27 -34.25 15.48
N PRO A 28 -14.02 -34.19 14.36
CA PRO A 28 -13.42 -34.31 13.05
C PRO A 28 -12.24 -33.36 13.04
N GLN A 29 -11.03 -33.93 12.90
CA GLN A 29 -9.82 -33.15 12.70
C GLN A 29 -10.18 -32.13 11.61
N PRO A 30 -9.97 -30.82 11.81
CA PRO A 30 -10.17 -29.88 10.73
C PRO A 30 -9.31 -30.39 9.59
N ALA A 31 -9.98 -30.81 8.51
CA ALA A 31 -9.35 -31.32 7.31
C ALA A 31 -8.18 -30.38 7.03
N GLY A 32 -6.97 -30.95 6.98
CA GLY A 32 -5.77 -30.19 6.66
C GLY A 32 -6.10 -29.29 5.48
N ARG A 33 -5.77 -28.00 5.61
CA ARG A 33 -5.95 -27.00 4.56
C ARG A 33 -5.29 -27.54 3.29
N SER A 34 -6.11 -28.19 2.46
CA SER A 34 -5.66 -28.73 1.20
C SER A 34 -5.49 -27.53 0.31
N ARG A 35 -4.24 -27.10 0.13
CA ARG A 35 -3.87 -26.17 -0.94
C ARG A 35 -4.52 -26.69 -2.21
N LEU A 36 -5.30 -25.82 -2.87
CA LEU A 36 -5.82 -26.13 -4.19
C LEU A 36 -4.63 -26.41 -5.10
N THR A 37 -4.52 -27.65 -5.57
CA THR A 37 -3.54 -28.04 -6.58
C THR A 37 -3.86 -27.33 -7.90
N ASP A 38 -2.87 -27.08 -8.75
CA ASP A 38 -3.03 -26.38 -10.04
C ASP A 38 -4.15 -26.98 -10.91
N THR A 39 -4.37 -28.28 -10.82
CA THR A 39 -5.46 -28.99 -11.51
C THR A 39 -6.86 -28.57 -11.04
N ALA A 40 -7.01 -28.28 -9.75
CA ALA A 40 -8.27 -27.83 -9.15
C ALA A 40 -8.58 -26.36 -9.50
N VAL A 41 -7.54 -25.52 -9.56
CA VAL A 41 -7.66 -24.12 -10.00
C VAL A 41 -8.07 -24.04 -11.47
N MET A 42 -7.45 -24.85 -12.32
CA MET A 42 -7.81 -24.96 -13.74
C MET A 42 -9.23 -25.51 -13.94
N ALA A 43 -9.66 -26.49 -13.14
CA ALA A 43 -11.02 -27.02 -13.19
C ALA A 43 -12.06 -25.97 -12.76
N LEU A 44 -11.76 -25.18 -11.72
CA LEU A 44 -12.64 -24.10 -11.25
C LEU A 44 -12.76 -22.97 -12.30
N GLN A 45 -11.65 -22.65 -12.98
CA GLN A 45 -11.62 -21.66 -14.06
C GLN A 45 -12.49 -22.07 -15.26
N ARG A 46 -12.48 -23.35 -15.63
CA ARG A 46 -13.31 -23.87 -16.74
C ARG A 46 -14.80 -23.91 -16.41
N THR A 47 -15.15 -24.10 -15.13
CA THR A 47 -16.54 -24.42 -14.74
C THR A 47 -17.32 -23.18 -14.25
N ALA A 48 -16.65 -22.23 -13.60
CA ALA A 48 -17.32 -21.09 -12.94
C ALA A 48 -16.80 -19.71 -13.36
N GLY A 49 -15.87 -19.66 -14.32
CA GLY A 49 -15.29 -18.43 -14.86
C GLY A 49 -14.31 -17.74 -13.93
N ASN A 50 -13.56 -16.77 -14.47
CA ASN A 50 -12.46 -16.09 -13.78
C ASN A 50 -12.90 -15.43 -12.45
N SER A 51 -14.14 -14.97 -12.35
CA SER A 51 -14.70 -14.34 -11.13
C SER A 51 -14.90 -15.31 -9.96
N ALA A 52 -14.97 -16.62 -10.20
CA ALA A 52 -15.02 -17.65 -9.15
C ALA A 52 -13.61 -17.99 -8.65
N VAL A 53 -12.61 -17.97 -9.54
CA VAL A 53 -11.18 -18.13 -9.21
C VAL A 53 -10.72 -16.96 -8.32
N THR A 54 -11.10 -15.72 -8.65
CA THR A 54 -10.77 -14.54 -7.83
C THR A 54 -11.41 -14.62 -6.43
N ARG A 55 -12.63 -15.16 -6.30
CA ARG A 55 -13.30 -15.34 -5.01
C ARG A 55 -12.71 -16.48 -4.17
N SER A 56 -12.29 -17.58 -4.81
CA SER A 56 -11.61 -18.68 -4.12
C SER A 56 -10.22 -18.29 -3.61
N LEU A 57 -9.48 -17.46 -4.35
CA LEU A 57 -8.19 -16.92 -3.93
C LEU A 57 -8.32 -15.82 -2.86
N ALA A 58 -9.47 -15.15 -2.78
CA ALA A 58 -9.78 -14.18 -1.73
C ALA A 58 -10.26 -14.81 -0.41
N ALA A 59 -10.68 -16.08 -0.44
CA ALA A 59 -11.18 -16.81 0.74
C ALA A 59 -10.06 -17.42 1.59
N ASP A 60 -8.86 -17.59 1.05
CA ASP A 60 -7.65 -17.92 1.82
C ASP A 60 -7.14 -16.65 2.49
N GLY A 61 -7.65 -16.37 3.70
CA GLY A 61 -7.41 -15.18 4.52
C GLY A 61 -5.95 -14.82 4.82
N ALA A 62 -5.25 -14.34 3.81
CA ALA A 62 -4.05 -13.54 3.93
C ALA A 62 -4.44 -12.07 3.71
N VAL A 63 -4.21 -11.28 4.76
CA VAL A 63 -4.32 -9.82 4.79
C VAL A 63 -3.73 -9.21 3.51
N PRO A 64 -4.43 -8.31 2.78
CA PRO A 64 -3.84 -7.64 1.63
C PRO A 64 -2.88 -6.54 2.12
N VAL A 65 -1.65 -6.97 2.38
CA VAL A 65 -0.48 -6.11 2.55
C VAL A 65 -0.14 -5.50 1.20
N GLN A 66 -0.01 -4.18 1.19
CA GLN A 66 0.65 -3.34 0.20
C GLN A 66 1.75 -4.07 -0.63
N ARG A 67 1.54 -4.29 -1.93
CA ARG A 67 2.62 -4.74 -2.85
C ARG A 67 3.55 -3.56 -3.19
N ARG A 68 4.45 -3.16 -2.28
CA ARG A 68 5.46 -2.09 -2.56
C ARG A 68 6.92 -2.44 -2.30
N LYS A 69 7.21 -3.67 -1.88
CA LYS A 69 8.52 -4.25 -2.15
C LYS A 69 8.29 -5.38 -3.13
N PRO A 70 9.11 -5.47 -4.19
CA PRO A 70 9.04 -6.62 -5.07
C PRO A 70 9.12 -7.90 -4.24
N SER A 71 8.25 -8.86 -4.55
CA SER A 71 8.25 -10.13 -3.84
C SER A 71 9.58 -10.85 -4.09
N ALA A 72 9.85 -11.91 -3.31
CA ALA A 72 10.99 -12.78 -3.59
C ALA A 72 10.92 -13.43 -5.00
N ASN A 73 9.75 -13.44 -5.63
CA ASN A 73 9.51 -14.00 -6.95
C ASN A 73 9.45 -12.93 -8.05
N ALA A 74 9.68 -11.65 -7.72
CA ALA A 74 9.60 -10.58 -8.69
C ALA A 74 10.69 -10.75 -9.77
N PRO A 75 10.39 -10.42 -11.04
CA PRO A 75 11.33 -10.65 -12.13
C PRO A 75 12.61 -9.82 -11.97
N THR A 76 13.77 -10.39 -12.32
CA THR A 76 15.07 -9.70 -12.30
C THR A 76 15.57 -9.31 -13.68
N GLU A 77 14.91 -9.79 -14.73
CA GLU A 77 15.30 -9.56 -16.12
C GLU A 77 14.61 -8.32 -16.70
N HIS A 78 15.27 -7.70 -17.67
CA HIS A 78 14.67 -6.63 -18.48
C HIS A 78 13.97 -7.24 -19.70
N TYR A 79 12.63 -7.27 -19.68
CA TYR A 79 11.81 -7.82 -20.78
C TYR A 79 11.53 -6.84 -21.92
N ALA A 80 12.24 -5.71 -22.02
CA ALA A 80 11.92 -4.66 -22.99
C ALA A 80 11.96 -5.15 -24.46
N ALA A 81 12.85 -6.09 -24.79
CA ALA A 81 12.96 -6.68 -26.14
C ALA A 81 11.98 -7.85 -26.37
N GLU A 82 11.42 -8.42 -25.29
CA GLU A 82 10.55 -9.60 -25.32
C GLU A 82 9.34 -9.37 -24.40
N ALA A 83 8.62 -8.27 -24.65
CA ALA A 83 7.63 -7.73 -23.73
C ALA A 83 6.53 -8.75 -23.33
N THR A 84 6.12 -9.61 -24.26
CA THR A 84 5.07 -10.63 -24.04
C THR A 84 5.55 -11.84 -23.23
N ARG A 85 6.86 -12.02 -23.03
CA ARG A 85 7.44 -13.07 -22.17
C ARG A 85 7.50 -12.67 -20.70
N HIS A 86 7.25 -11.40 -20.39
CA HIS A 86 7.18 -10.94 -19.01
C HIS A 86 6.03 -11.65 -18.28
N PRO A 87 6.24 -12.21 -17.07
CA PRO A 87 5.24 -13.04 -16.39
C PRO A 87 3.95 -12.29 -16.04
N GLU A 88 4.04 -10.99 -15.78
CA GLU A 88 2.87 -10.12 -15.54
C GLU A 88 2.08 -9.72 -16.80
N TRP A 89 2.51 -10.08 -18.02
CA TRP A 89 1.82 -9.65 -19.25
C TRP A 89 0.33 -10.05 -19.29
N PRO A 90 -0.07 -11.31 -18.99
CA PRO A 90 -1.49 -11.68 -18.98
C PRO A 90 -2.32 -10.93 -17.93
N VAL A 91 -1.72 -10.65 -16.76
CA VAL A 91 -2.36 -9.88 -15.68
C VAL A 91 -2.56 -8.44 -16.12
N PHE A 92 -1.53 -7.83 -16.71
CA PHE A 92 -1.58 -6.48 -17.25
C PHE A 92 -2.67 -6.33 -18.31
N GLN A 93 -2.74 -7.24 -19.28
CA GLN A 93 -3.79 -7.22 -20.31
C GLN A 93 -5.19 -7.25 -19.69
N SER A 94 -5.44 -8.15 -18.74
CA SER A 94 -6.74 -8.27 -18.06
C SER A 94 -7.12 -6.99 -17.29
N LEU A 95 -6.15 -6.38 -16.61
CA LEU A 95 -6.35 -5.14 -15.86
C LEU A 95 -6.62 -3.94 -16.79
N MET A 96 -5.89 -3.84 -17.89
CA MET A 96 -6.08 -2.79 -18.90
C MET A 96 -7.44 -2.90 -19.60
N GLN A 97 -7.88 -4.10 -19.94
CA GLN A 97 -9.24 -4.35 -20.45
C GLN A 97 -10.31 -3.90 -19.46
N THR A 98 -10.12 -4.20 -18.16
CA THR A 98 -11.02 -3.74 -17.08
C THR A 98 -11.04 -2.20 -16.97
N ALA A 99 -9.90 -1.55 -17.19
CA ALA A 99 -9.76 -0.09 -17.28
C ALA A 99 -10.27 0.50 -18.61
N ARG A 100 -10.91 -0.32 -19.45
CA ARG A 100 -11.46 0.04 -20.77
C ARG A 100 -10.40 0.62 -21.69
N CYS A 101 -9.21 0.03 -21.70
CA CYS A 101 -8.19 0.29 -22.70
C CYS A 101 -8.36 -0.66 -23.88
N THR A 102 -8.08 -0.16 -25.07
CA THR A 102 -7.99 -0.95 -26.30
C THR A 102 -6.76 -1.87 -26.27
N GLU A 103 -6.74 -2.87 -27.15
CA GLU A 103 -5.59 -3.74 -27.32
C GLU A 103 -4.33 -2.96 -27.70
N ALA A 104 -4.44 -2.04 -28.66
CA ALA A 104 -3.34 -1.15 -29.06
C ALA A 104 -2.84 -0.29 -27.89
N GLU A 105 -3.73 0.33 -27.11
CA GLU A 105 -3.33 1.08 -25.91
C GLU A 105 -2.62 0.18 -24.88
N THR A 106 -3.08 -1.06 -24.72
CA THR A 106 -2.50 -2.02 -23.81
C THR A 106 -1.08 -2.38 -24.25
N GLU A 107 -0.88 -2.79 -25.50
CA GLU A 107 0.45 -3.15 -26.02
C GLU A 107 1.42 -1.98 -25.98
N THR A 108 0.99 -0.79 -26.44
CA THR A 108 1.83 0.41 -26.40
C THR A 108 2.21 0.78 -24.97
N ALA A 109 1.26 0.77 -24.03
CA ALA A 109 1.56 1.07 -22.63
C ALA A 109 2.54 0.08 -22.01
N TRP A 110 2.41 -1.21 -22.34
CA TRP A 110 3.32 -2.25 -21.86
C TRP A 110 4.74 -2.06 -22.36
N GLN A 111 4.90 -1.80 -23.66
CA GLN A 111 6.19 -1.46 -24.25
C GLN A 111 6.77 -0.20 -23.59
N LEU A 112 5.93 0.81 -23.34
CA LEU A 112 6.37 2.05 -22.71
C LEU A 112 6.87 1.83 -21.27
N ILE A 113 6.16 1.01 -20.49
CA ILE A 113 6.57 0.63 -19.14
C ILE A 113 7.89 -0.13 -19.16
N LEU A 114 8.01 -1.19 -19.94
CA LEU A 114 9.21 -2.03 -19.95
C LEU A 114 10.42 -1.32 -20.56
N GLY A 115 10.22 -0.54 -21.63
CA GLY A 115 11.25 0.32 -22.20
C GLY A 115 11.74 1.36 -21.19
N GLY A 116 10.82 1.97 -20.42
CA GLY A 116 11.17 2.91 -19.36
C GLY A 116 11.92 2.27 -18.19
N LEU A 117 11.63 1.03 -17.80
CA LEU A 117 12.42 0.32 -16.79
C LEU A 117 13.86 0.06 -17.26
N ARG A 118 14.04 -0.29 -18.54
CA ARG A 118 15.37 -0.45 -19.15
C ARG A 118 16.13 0.88 -19.18
N GLU A 119 15.54 1.94 -19.73
CA GLU A 119 16.16 3.28 -19.75
C GLU A 119 16.48 3.76 -18.33
N GLN A 120 15.62 3.47 -17.35
CA GLN A 120 15.88 3.84 -15.96
C GLN A 120 17.11 3.13 -15.38
N SER A 121 17.37 1.89 -15.79
CA SER A 121 18.56 1.15 -15.42
C SER A 121 19.82 1.87 -15.93
N ASP A 122 19.82 2.25 -17.21
CA ASP A 122 20.92 2.98 -17.85
C ASP A 122 21.13 4.36 -17.18
N LEU A 123 20.06 5.10 -16.92
CA LEU A 123 20.12 6.40 -16.24
C LEU A 123 20.62 6.27 -14.80
N ASN A 124 20.26 5.19 -14.09
CA ASN A 124 20.75 4.94 -12.74
C ASN A 124 22.26 4.69 -12.76
N GLN A 125 22.76 3.89 -13.71
CA GLN A 125 24.19 3.65 -13.89
C GLN A 125 24.95 4.94 -14.24
N GLN A 126 24.46 5.73 -15.20
CA GLN A 126 25.07 7.01 -15.56
C GLN A 126 25.07 8.00 -14.39
N SER A 127 24.01 8.00 -13.57
CA SER A 127 23.91 8.87 -12.39
C SER A 127 24.86 8.50 -11.25
N ALA A 128 25.55 7.35 -11.34
CA ALA A 128 26.57 6.93 -10.39
C ALA A 128 27.97 7.49 -10.73
N ASP A 129 28.10 8.24 -11.84
CA ASP A 129 29.34 8.92 -12.20
C ASP A 129 29.81 9.87 -11.06
N PRO A 130 31.02 9.67 -10.50
CA PRO A 130 31.56 10.50 -9.42
C PRO A 130 31.73 11.98 -9.78
N SER A 131 31.78 12.34 -11.06
CA SER A 131 31.89 13.71 -11.53
C SER A 131 30.57 14.49 -11.39
N LEU A 132 29.44 13.79 -11.25
CA LEU A 132 28.14 14.43 -11.10
C LEU A 132 27.90 14.85 -9.65
N ASN A 133 27.47 16.10 -9.47
CA ASN A 133 26.91 16.50 -8.18
C ASN A 133 25.53 15.84 -7.97
N LYS A 134 25.05 15.85 -6.71
CA LYS A 134 23.77 15.23 -6.33
C LYS A 134 22.56 15.77 -7.09
N GLN A 135 22.57 17.04 -7.48
CA GLN A 135 21.45 17.66 -8.18
C GLN A 135 21.39 17.17 -9.63
N ASP A 136 22.52 17.13 -10.32
CA ASP A 136 22.57 16.72 -11.72
C ASP A 136 22.33 15.21 -11.86
N ALA A 137 22.87 14.39 -10.95
CA ALA A 137 22.51 12.97 -10.86
C ALA A 137 21.00 12.76 -10.64
N SER A 138 20.36 13.63 -9.84
CA SER A 138 18.91 13.57 -9.63
C SER A 138 18.11 13.99 -10.86
N LYS A 139 18.56 15.01 -11.60
CA LYS A 139 17.93 15.46 -12.85
C LYS A 139 18.04 14.37 -13.93
N LEU A 140 19.21 13.75 -14.06
CA LEU A 140 19.44 12.65 -14.99
C LEU A 140 18.52 11.47 -14.69
N ARG A 141 18.41 11.04 -13.43
CA ARG A 141 17.45 9.98 -13.07
C ARG A 141 15.99 10.35 -13.30
N ALA A 142 15.65 11.63 -13.48
CA ALA A 142 14.30 12.09 -13.79
C ALA A 142 14.10 12.35 -15.29
N SER A 143 15.11 12.12 -16.13
CA SER A 143 15.04 12.45 -17.56
C SER A 143 14.40 11.37 -18.42
N ASN A 144 14.07 10.20 -17.85
CA ASN A 144 13.44 9.05 -18.52
C ASN A 144 12.37 9.47 -19.53
N THR A 145 12.63 9.21 -20.80
CA THR A 145 11.81 9.65 -21.93
C THR A 145 10.61 8.73 -22.12
N TRP A 146 10.77 7.43 -21.88
CA TRP A 146 9.72 6.43 -22.03
C TRP A 146 8.59 6.62 -21.01
N PHE A 147 8.90 6.91 -19.75
CA PHE A 147 7.88 7.22 -18.74
C PHE A 147 7.15 8.54 -19.01
N LYS A 148 7.84 9.53 -19.62
CA LYS A 148 7.18 10.77 -20.07
C LYS A 148 6.20 10.49 -21.20
N GLU A 149 6.60 9.65 -22.15
CA GLU A 149 5.73 9.22 -23.26
C GLU A 149 4.53 8.42 -22.75
N LEU A 150 4.73 7.50 -21.78
CA LEU A 150 3.64 6.78 -21.12
C LEU A 150 2.62 7.75 -20.50
N VAL A 151 3.11 8.78 -19.80
CA VAL A 151 2.26 9.81 -19.20
C VAL A 151 1.55 10.64 -20.27
N ALA A 152 2.21 10.99 -21.38
CA ALA A 152 1.58 11.72 -22.47
C ALA A 152 0.46 10.88 -23.12
N PHE A 153 0.72 9.58 -23.32
CA PHE A 153 -0.19 8.65 -23.99
C PHE A 153 -1.40 8.26 -23.12
N LEU A 154 -1.17 7.78 -21.90
CA LEU A 154 -2.22 7.27 -21.01
C LEU A 154 -2.48 8.11 -19.76
N GLY A 155 -1.86 9.29 -19.62
CA GLY A 155 -2.05 10.14 -18.44
C GLY A 155 -3.51 10.54 -18.20
N HIS A 156 -4.35 10.58 -19.24
CA HIS A 156 -5.78 10.85 -19.10
C HIS A 156 -6.53 9.76 -18.29
N LYS A 157 -5.98 8.54 -18.18
CA LYS A 157 -6.48 7.45 -17.33
C LYS A 157 -6.08 7.60 -15.86
N LEU A 158 -5.34 8.64 -15.50
CA LEU A 158 -5.03 9.00 -14.10
C LEU A 158 -6.08 9.95 -13.49
N LYS A 159 -7.19 10.18 -14.17
CA LYS A 159 -8.27 11.05 -13.66
C LYS A 159 -8.79 10.61 -12.29
N ILE A 160 -9.26 11.58 -11.52
CA ILE A 160 -9.97 11.38 -10.26
C ILE A 160 -11.27 10.61 -10.55
N GLY A 161 -11.43 9.43 -9.96
CA GLY A 161 -12.59 8.56 -10.22
C GLY A 161 -13.83 9.01 -9.46
N GLN A 162 -13.70 9.23 -8.15
CA GLN A 162 -14.79 9.66 -7.27
C GLN A 162 -14.31 10.68 -6.23
N GLY A 163 -15.22 11.57 -5.82
CA GLY A 163 -14.94 12.59 -4.83
C GLY A 163 -13.83 13.55 -5.26
N SER A 164 -12.92 13.86 -4.34
CA SER A 164 -11.81 14.78 -4.58
C SER A 164 -10.47 14.05 -4.66
N MET A 165 -9.43 14.72 -5.12
CA MET A 165 -8.07 14.16 -5.12
C MET A 165 -7.56 13.95 -3.69
N ALA A 166 -6.84 12.84 -3.49
CA ALA A 166 -6.03 12.60 -2.31
C ALA A 166 -4.56 12.39 -2.68
N LEU A 167 -3.69 12.97 -1.87
CA LEU A 167 -2.26 12.67 -1.81
C LEU A 167 -1.92 12.16 -0.42
N TRP A 168 -0.82 11.43 -0.28
CA TRP A 168 -0.49 10.84 1.00
C TRP A 168 1.01 10.63 1.24
N SER A 169 1.38 10.54 2.51
CA SER A 169 2.72 10.17 2.96
C SER A 169 2.66 9.33 4.24
N GLY A 170 3.63 8.43 4.41
CA GLY A 170 3.78 7.60 5.61
C GLY A 170 3.18 6.20 5.52
N GLY A 171 3.08 5.61 4.33
CA GLY A 171 2.69 4.21 4.10
C GLY A 171 1.32 4.03 3.44
N PHE A 172 1.11 2.91 2.75
CA PHE A 172 -0.05 2.73 1.86
C PHE A 172 -1.39 2.63 2.57
N ASP A 173 -1.41 2.25 3.84
CA ASP A 173 -2.66 2.29 4.61
C ASP A 173 -3.22 3.72 4.72
N THR A 174 -2.36 4.74 4.60
CA THR A 174 -2.80 6.13 4.44
C THR A 174 -3.59 6.35 3.13
N SER A 175 -3.19 5.71 2.03
CA SER A 175 -3.93 5.73 0.75
C SER A 175 -5.30 5.09 0.91
N LYS A 176 -5.35 3.89 1.52
CA LYS A 176 -6.61 3.19 1.81
C LYS A 176 -7.52 4.01 2.72
N TYR A 177 -6.97 4.62 3.76
CA TYR A 177 -7.69 5.52 4.65
C TYR A 177 -8.29 6.70 3.86
N ALA A 178 -7.48 7.41 3.08
CA ALA A 178 -7.95 8.50 2.21
C ALA A 178 -9.07 8.07 1.26
N ASN A 179 -8.95 6.88 0.67
CA ASN A 179 -10.00 6.29 -0.18
C ASN A 179 -11.29 5.98 0.58
N SER A 180 -11.19 5.41 1.79
CA SER A 180 -12.36 5.17 2.65
C SER A 180 -13.07 6.47 3.06
N LYS A 181 -12.35 7.60 3.08
CA LYS A 181 -12.89 8.94 3.32
C LYS A 181 -13.56 9.57 2.10
N GLY A 182 -13.62 8.86 0.97
CA GLY A 182 -14.27 9.32 -0.26
C GLY A 182 -13.39 10.21 -1.13
N HIS A 183 -12.08 10.23 -0.92
CA HIS A 183 -11.11 10.91 -1.78
C HIS A 183 -10.39 9.88 -2.65
N THR A 184 -10.01 10.19 -3.87
CA THR A 184 -9.27 9.24 -4.74
C THR A 184 -7.77 9.47 -4.60
N PRO A 185 -6.96 8.51 -4.13
CA PRO A 185 -5.51 8.54 -4.31
C PRO A 185 -5.06 8.10 -5.70
N LEU A 186 -3.79 8.31 -6.06
CA LEU A 186 -3.20 7.86 -7.32
C LEU A 186 -3.50 6.37 -7.60
N GLU A 187 -3.32 5.50 -6.60
CA GLU A 187 -3.47 4.05 -6.74
C GLU A 187 -4.92 3.60 -6.98
N PHE A 188 -5.88 4.52 -6.79
CA PHE A 188 -7.31 4.30 -7.03
C PHE A 188 -7.80 4.98 -8.32
N SER A 189 -6.90 5.65 -9.06
CA SER A 189 -7.18 6.06 -10.45
C SER A 189 -7.18 4.85 -11.39
N PRO A 190 -7.85 4.89 -12.55
CA PRO A 190 -7.90 3.76 -13.48
C PRO A 190 -6.52 3.20 -13.85
N LEU A 191 -5.56 4.03 -14.27
CA LEU A 191 -4.20 3.56 -14.59
C LEU A 191 -3.38 3.25 -13.34
N GLY A 192 -3.48 4.04 -12.28
CA GLY A 192 -2.76 3.78 -11.03
C GLY A 192 -3.12 2.43 -10.42
N ALA A 193 -4.40 2.04 -10.48
CA ALA A 193 -4.89 0.75 -10.00
C ALA A 193 -4.41 -0.45 -10.83
N VAL A 194 -4.08 -0.23 -12.11
CA VAL A 194 -3.43 -1.26 -12.94
C VAL A 194 -2.00 -1.44 -12.45
N VAL A 195 -1.23 -0.35 -12.40
CA VAL A 195 0.20 -0.39 -12.07
C VAL A 195 0.45 -0.87 -10.63
N ASP A 196 -0.41 -0.52 -9.68
CA ASP A 196 -0.32 -0.95 -8.27
C ASP A 196 -0.33 -2.48 -8.06
N LYS A 197 -0.88 -3.23 -9.04
CA LYS A 197 -1.04 -4.68 -8.92
C LYS A 197 0.11 -5.49 -9.53
N LEU A 198 1.01 -4.85 -10.26
CA LEU A 198 2.04 -5.51 -11.07
C LEU A 198 3.33 -5.68 -10.29
N GLU A 199 4.00 -6.81 -10.50
CA GLU A 199 5.40 -7.01 -10.08
C GLU A 199 6.32 -6.86 -11.29
N LEU A 200 6.67 -5.60 -11.60
CA LEU A 200 7.39 -5.26 -12.84
C LEU A 200 8.88 -5.61 -12.79
N HIS A 201 9.52 -5.52 -11.62
CA HIS A 201 10.94 -5.79 -11.45
C HIS A 201 11.32 -5.94 -9.97
N SER A 202 12.37 -6.69 -9.63
CA SER A 202 12.86 -6.86 -8.25
C SER A 202 13.56 -5.62 -7.68
N ASP A 203 14.11 -4.78 -8.54
CA ASP A 203 14.71 -3.49 -8.17
C ASP A 203 13.66 -2.36 -8.09
N TRP A 204 13.43 -1.89 -6.85
CA TRP A 204 12.55 -0.76 -6.57
C TRP A 204 13.07 0.57 -7.14
N ALA A 205 14.38 0.76 -7.31
CA ALA A 205 14.94 2.00 -7.83
C ALA A 205 14.50 2.30 -9.27
N LEU A 206 14.12 1.26 -10.02
CA LEU A 206 13.52 1.39 -11.35
C LEU A 206 12.05 1.81 -11.25
N GLN A 207 11.27 1.06 -10.47
CA GLN A 207 9.83 1.30 -10.32
C GLN A 207 9.50 2.62 -9.65
N GLY A 208 10.30 3.06 -8.68
CA GLY A 208 10.09 4.33 -7.99
C GLY A 208 10.04 5.52 -8.94
N LYS A 209 10.78 5.46 -10.07
CA LYS A 209 10.78 6.55 -11.06
C LYS A 209 9.55 6.54 -11.96
N LEU A 210 9.01 5.37 -12.28
CA LEU A 210 7.69 5.24 -12.90
C LEU A 210 6.62 5.88 -12.02
N TRP A 211 6.59 5.51 -10.73
CA TRP A 211 5.63 6.07 -9.76
C TRP A 211 5.73 7.59 -9.64
N ASN A 212 6.95 8.16 -9.65
CA ASN A 212 7.13 9.60 -9.64
C ASN A 212 6.53 10.28 -10.88
N ALA A 213 6.71 9.70 -12.07
CA ALA A 213 6.15 10.23 -13.31
C ALA A 213 4.61 10.21 -13.27
N LEU A 214 4.03 9.08 -12.82
CA LEU A 214 2.57 8.95 -12.65
C LEU A 214 2.02 9.91 -11.59
N SER A 215 2.73 10.10 -10.49
CA SER A 215 2.37 11.03 -9.41
C SER A 215 2.30 12.49 -9.89
N VAL A 216 3.30 12.95 -10.65
CA VAL A 216 3.28 14.30 -11.24
C VAL A 216 2.17 14.45 -12.29
N ALA A 217 1.91 13.40 -13.08
CA ALA A 217 0.82 13.40 -14.05
C ALA A 217 -0.54 13.44 -13.36
N TYR A 218 -0.70 12.69 -12.26
CA TYR A 218 -1.92 12.60 -11.48
C TYR A 218 -2.35 13.95 -10.91
N VAL A 219 -1.42 14.72 -10.32
CA VAL A 219 -1.74 16.03 -9.77
C VAL A 219 -2.22 17.05 -10.82
N ASN A 220 -1.91 16.84 -12.10
CA ASN A 220 -2.43 17.69 -13.19
C ASN A 220 -3.94 17.52 -13.43
N HIS A 221 -4.56 16.48 -12.86
CA HIS A 221 -6.00 16.27 -12.90
C HIS A 221 -6.75 16.95 -11.73
N ALA A 222 -6.06 17.74 -10.90
CA ALA A 222 -6.69 18.46 -9.80
C ALA A 222 -7.62 19.56 -10.32
N THR A 223 -8.92 19.42 -10.06
CA THR A 223 -9.96 20.41 -10.45
C THR A 223 -10.60 21.12 -9.27
N GLY A 224 -10.48 20.56 -8.06
CA GLY A 224 -11.07 21.07 -6.82
C GLY A 224 -10.16 20.84 -5.61
N PRO A 225 -10.71 20.75 -4.39
CA PRO A 225 -9.92 20.50 -3.19
C PRO A 225 -9.04 19.25 -3.32
N VAL A 226 -7.81 19.35 -2.81
CA VAL A 226 -6.85 18.24 -2.76
C VAL A 226 -6.56 17.96 -1.30
N HIS A 227 -6.89 16.76 -0.85
CA HIS A 227 -6.72 16.32 0.52
C HIS A 227 -5.38 15.61 0.68
N VAL A 228 -4.53 16.06 1.59
CA VAL A 228 -3.17 15.56 1.80
C VAL A 228 -3.12 14.88 3.16
N PHE A 229 -3.06 13.56 3.15
CA PHE A 229 -3.06 12.70 4.35
C PHE A 229 -1.63 12.37 4.77
N MET A 230 -1.24 12.72 5.99
CA MET A 230 0.15 12.67 6.42
C MET A 230 0.31 11.89 7.72
N ARG A 231 0.95 10.72 7.63
CA ARG A 231 1.42 9.95 8.80
C ARG A 231 2.93 10.11 9.05
N ALA A 232 3.68 10.58 8.06
CA ALA A 232 5.09 10.90 8.17
C ALA A 232 5.44 12.07 7.23
N TYR A 233 6.41 12.90 7.62
CA TYR A 233 6.87 14.04 6.84
C TYR A 233 8.33 13.85 6.41
N ASP A 234 8.53 13.68 5.11
CA ASP A 234 9.84 13.71 4.50
C ASP A 234 9.95 14.84 3.48
N PRO A 235 10.78 15.88 3.72
CA PRO A 235 11.00 16.96 2.76
C PRO A 235 11.67 16.49 1.46
N THR A 236 12.19 15.26 1.42
CA THR A 236 12.76 14.66 0.21
C THR A 236 11.80 13.79 -0.58
N SER A 237 10.60 13.55 -0.06
CA SER A 237 9.55 12.78 -0.73
C SER A 237 9.06 13.42 -2.02
N VAL A 238 8.48 12.60 -2.88
CA VAL A 238 7.82 13.00 -4.13
C VAL A 238 6.70 14.00 -3.85
N LEU A 239 5.93 13.75 -2.78
CA LEU A 239 4.89 14.64 -2.29
C LEU A 239 5.41 16.07 -2.12
N VAL A 240 6.47 16.23 -1.33
CA VAL A 240 6.97 17.57 -1.00
C VAL A 240 7.76 18.20 -2.15
N LYS A 241 8.57 17.43 -2.88
CA LYS A 241 9.46 17.96 -3.92
C LYS A 241 8.79 18.16 -5.28
N GLN A 242 7.74 17.42 -5.59
CA GLN A 242 7.18 17.36 -6.94
C GLN A 242 5.68 17.66 -6.96
N GLU A 243 4.87 16.91 -6.19
CA GLU A 243 3.40 17.03 -6.21
C GLU A 243 2.93 18.39 -5.69
N ILE A 244 3.35 18.79 -4.49
CA ILE A 244 2.91 20.03 -3.87
C ILE A 244 3.35 21.27 -4.68
N PRO A 245 4.62 21.40 -5.14
CA PRO A 245 5.01 22.50 -6.02
C PRO A 245 4.19 22.57 -7.31
N GLN A 246 3.85 21.43 -7.92
CA GLN A 246 3.02 21.38 -9.11
C GLN A 246 1.58 21.83 -8.83
N LEU A 247 0.98 21.37 -7.73
CA LEU A 247 -0.34 21.83 -7.29
C LEU A 247 -0.38 23.33 -6.98
N ARG A 248 0.70 23.90 -6.43
CA ARG A 248 0.80 25.35 -6.22
C ARG A 248 0.82 26.14 -7.53
N LYS A 249 1.39 25.58 -8.60
CA LYS A 249 1.29 26.19 -9.94
C LYS A 249 -0.15 26.12 -10.46
N LEU A 250 -0.81 24.97 -10.34
CA LEU A 250 -2.21 24.79 -10.74
C LEU A 250 -3.15 25.69 -9.95
N GLN A 251 -2.94 25.86 -8.65
CA GLN A 251 -3.73 26.75 -7.80
C GLN A 251 -3.70 28.21 -8.28
N LYS A 252 -2.60 28.67 -8.89
CA LYS A 252 -2.53 30.02 -9.50
C LYS A 252 -3.45 30.16 -10.71
N LEU A 253 -3.71 29.06 -11.42
CA LEU A 253 -4.55 29.02 -12.62
C LEU A 253 -6.00 28.66 -12.29
N ASN A 254 -6.21 27.85 -11.26
CA ASN A 254 -7.50 27.39 -10.78
C ASN A 254 -7.59 27.54 -9.24
N PRO A 255 -8.17 28.64 -8.74
CA PRO A 255 -8.32 28.91 -7.31
C PRO A 255 -9.18 27.88 -6.54
N ASN A 256 -9.92 27.01 -7.24
CA ASN A 256 -10.67 25.92 -6.61
C ASN A 256 -9.75 24.79 -6.13
N VAL A 257 -8.51 24.72 -6.64
CA VAL A 257 -7.49 23.79 -6.14
C VAL A 257 -6.96 24.30 -4.80
N LYS A 258 -7.62 23.86 -3.73
CA LYS A 258 -7.25 24.17 -2.34
C LYS A 258 -6.63 22.95 -1.68
N LEU A 259 -5.47 23.13 -1.03
CA LEU A 259 -4.84 22.06 -0.28
C LEU A 259 -5.45 21.98 1.13
N VAL A 260 -5.97 20.80 1.48
CA VAL A 260 -6.50 20.47 2.81
C VAL A 260 -5.61 19.39 3.41
N TRP A 261 -5.06 19.60 4.59
CA TRP A 261 -4.04 18.74 5.18
C TRP A 261 -4.62 17.97 6.38
N HIS A 262 -4.30 16.69 6.48
CA HIS A 262 -4.83 15.77 7.48
C HIS A 262 -3.67 15.06 8.19
N PRO A 263 -3.29 15.45 9.42
CA PRO A 263 -2.27 14.76 10.19
C PRO A 263 -2.84 13.46 10.77
N LEU A 264 -2.10 12.37 10.66
CA LEU A 264 -2.57 11.04 11.00
C LEU A 264 -1.73 10.38 12.08
N TYR A 265 -2.38 9.55 12.88
CA TYR A 265 -1.77 8.62 13.82
C TYR A 265 -2.38 7.23 13.63
N THR A 266 -1.56 6.19 13.81
CA THR A 266 -2.03 4.80 13.84
C THR A 266 -2.00 4.30 15.27
N THR A 267 -3.16 3.92 15.81
CA THR A 267 -3.31 3.41 17.17
C THR A 267 -2.76 1.98 17.29
N PRO A 268 -2.55 1.46 18.52
CA PRO A 268 -2.00 0.12 18.73
C PRO A 268 -2.82 -1.02 18.09
N ASP A 269 -4.13 -0.82 17.95
CA ASP A 269 -5.05 -1.75 17.29
C ASP A 269 -5.02 -1.64 15.75
N GLY A 270 -4.17 -0.77 15.19
CA GLY A 270 -4.00 -0.56 13.76
C GLY A 270 -5.00 0.41 13.13
N GLN A 271 -5.89 1.03 13.90
CA GLN A 271 -6.80 2.05 13.36
C GLN A 271 -6.07 3.35 13.06
N ILE A 272 -6.52 4.05 12.02
CA ILE A 272 -5.96 5.35 11.61
C ILE A 272 -6.95 6.44 12.01
N HIS A 273 -6.46 7.43 12.75
CA HIS A 273 -7.22 8.62 13.14
C HIS A 273 -6.48 9.90 12.75
N GLU A 274 -7.23 10.98 12.67
CA GLU A 274 -6.72 12.32 12.47
C GLU A 274 -6.44 13.03 13.81
N ILE A 275 -5.38 13.83 13.83
CA ILE A 275 -4.90 14.52 15.01
C ILE A 275 -5.47 15.95 15.01
N THR A 276 -6.21 16.32 16.04
CA THR A 276 -6.68 17.71 16.22
C THR A 276 -5.59 18.63 16.77
N GLN A 277 -5.83 19.94 16.74
CA GLN A 277 -4.87 20.93 17.23
C GLN A 277 -4.61 20.82 18.74
N ASP A 278 -5.58 20.32 19.50
CA ASP A 278 -5.49 20.02 20.93
C ASP A 278 -5.05 18.57 21.21
N LEU A 279 -4.45 17.90 20.22
CA LEU A 279 -3.84 16.57 20.32
C LEU A 279 -4.82 15.45 20.70
N ARG A 280 -6.08 15.55 20.27
CA ARG A 280 -7.06 14.46 20.35
C ARG A 280 -7.10 13.69 19.03
N LEU A 281 -7.43 12.41 19.11
CA LEU A 281 -7.73 11.60 17.94
C LEU A 281 -9.20 11.72 17.57
N THR A 282 -9.47 11.89 16.28
CA THR A 282 -10.81 12.02 15.70
C THR A 282 -10.84 11.44 14.30
N ASP A 283 -12.02 11.37 13.69
CA ASP A 283 -12.17 10.90 12.31
C ASP A 283 -12.00 12.02 11.28
N ASN A 284 -11.94 13.29 11.70
CA ASN A 284 -11.76 14.43 10.79
C ASN A 284 -11.15 15.64 11.50
N ALA A 285 -9.92 16.02 11.13
CA ALA A 285 -9.20 17.20 11.59
C ALA A 285 -8.47 17.87 10.40
N PRO A 286 -9.18 18.62 9.54
CA PRO A 286 -8.58 19.28 8.39
C PRO A 286 -7.82 20.55 8.77
N TYR A 287 -6.68 20.78 8.12
CA TYR A 287 -5.84 21.96 8.26
C TYR A 287 -5.66 22.68 6.93
N ALA A 288 -5.72 24.00 6.93
CA ALA A 288 -5.42 24.81 5.75
C ALA A 288 -3.90 24.96 5.48
N SER A 289 -3.05 24.58 6.45
CA SER A 289 -1.60 24.78 6.40
C SER A 289 -0.85 23.47 6.64
N ARG A 290 0.10 23.19 5.75
CA ARG A 290 1.08 22.11 5.90
C ARG A 290 1.79 22.22 7.24
N ASP A 291 2.26 23.41 7.61
CA ASP A 291 3.12 23.58 8.78
C ASP A 291 2.35 23.30 10.07
N ARG A 292 1.05 23.69 10.13
CA ARG A 292 0.19 23.34 11.26
C ARG A 292 -0.14 21.85 11.32
N CYS A 293 -0.36 21.21 10.16
CA CYS A 293 -0.55 19.77 10.06
C CYS A 293 0.69 19.01 10.57
N VAL A 294 1.87 19.33 10.04
CA VAL A 294 3.14 18.70 10.45
C VAL A 294 3.44 18.97 11.92
N ALA A 295 3.23 20.19 12.40
CA ALA A 295 3.42 20.52 13.81
C ALA A 295 2.49 19.71 14.72
N SER A 296 1.20 19.57 14.38
CA SER A 296 0.25 18.78 15.17
C SER A 296 0.66 17.30 15.21
N MET A 297 1.06 16.74 14.06
CA MET A 297 1.57 15.38 13.97
C MET A 297 2.81 15.15 14.84
N TYR A 298 3.80 16.03 14.77
CA TYR A 298 5.03 15.91 15.58
C TYR A 298 4.75 16.11 17.07
N MET A 299 3.91 17.08 17.43
CA MET A 299 3.55 17.33 18.82
C MET A 299 2.79 16.14 19.44
N TYR A 300 1.91 15.49 18.66
CA TYR A 300 1.25 14.28 19.09
C TYR A 300 2.26 13.15 19.30
N LEU A 301 3.14 12.91 18.32
CA LEU A 301 4.16 11.87 18.46
C LEU A 301 5.12 12.12 19.63
N LEU A 302 5.44 13.37 19.93
CA LEU A 302 6.31 13.72 21.07
C LEU A 302 5.64 13.57 22.43
N ARG A 303 4.33 13.86 22.53
CA ARG A 303 3.64 13.98 23.83
C ARG A 303 2.72 12.83 24.15
N MET A 304 2.16 12.19 23.14
CA MET A 304 1.06 11.23 23.25
C MET A 304 1.41 9.85 22.69
N HIS A 305 2.57 9.68 22.03
CA HIS A 305 2.98 8.37 21.53
C HIS A 305 3.29 7.42 22.67
N ASP A 306 2.68 6.25 22.61
CA ASP A 306 3.04 5.10 23.42
C ASP A 306 4.20 4.37 22.73
N GLU A 307 5.36 4.28 23.38
CA GLU A 307 6.55 3.61 22.81
C GLU A 307 6.33 2.11 22.55
N SER A 308 5.32 1.49 23.16
CA SER A 308 4.93 0.11 22.87
C SER A 308 4.06 -0.02 21.61
N ASN A 309 3.63 1.10 21.01
CA ASN A 309 2.84 1.11 19.78
C ASN A 309 3.72 0.91 18.54
N ASP A 310 3.97 -0.35 18.19
CA ASP A 310 4.72 -0.73 17.00
C ASP A 310 4.11 -0.23 15.69
N GLN A 311 2.80 0.02 15.64
CA GLN A 311 2.12 0.50 14.42
C GLN A 311 2.53 1.94 14.08
N ALA A 312 2.77 2.78 15.08
CA ALA A 312 3.27 4.15 14.92
C ALA A 312 4.79 4.25 15.10
N GLY A 313 5.46 3.18 15.53
CA GLY A 313 6.90 3.13 15.79
C GLY A 313 7.77 3.65 14.64
N PRO A 314 7.54 3.29 13.37
CA PRO A 314 8.31 3.84 12.24
C PRO A 314 8.17 5.36 12.08
N ALA A 315 6.94 5.90 12.24
CA ALA A 315 6.70 7.34 12.14
C ALA A 315 7.34 8.10 13.31
N TYR A 316 7.27 7.53 14.52
CA TYR A 316 7.94 8.06 15.70
C TYR A 316 9.46 8.09 15.51
N LYS A 317 10.08 6.98 15.08
CA LYS A 317 11.52 6.88 14.82
C LYS A 317 12.02 7.86 13.76
N ASP A 318 11.27 8.03 12.66
CA ASP A 318 11.62 9.00 11.62
C ASP A 318 11.58 10.43 12.17
N MET A 319 10.52 10.78 12.92
CA MET A 319 10.36 12.09 13.54
C MET A 319 11.46 12.40 14.57
N THR A 320 11.78 11.46 15.48
CA THR A 320 12.88 11.66 16.45
C THR A 320 14.24 11.78 15.76
N GLY A 321 14.51 10.96 14.75
CA GLY A 321 15.72 11.05 13.95
C GLY A 321 15.89 12.40 13.25
N ARG A 322 14.80 12.97 12.72
CA ARG A 322 14.81 14.30 12.09
C ARG A 322 14.98 15.43 13.09
N LEU A 323 14.35 15.35 14.26
CA LEU A 323 14.54 16.33 15.31
C LEU A 323 16.01 16.32 15.78
N ALA A 324 16.58 15.15 16.01
CA ALA A 324 17.98 15.01 16.38
C ALA A 324 18.93 15.59 15.32
N ALA A 325 18.64 15.40 14.02
CA ALA A 325 19.42 15.98 12.93
C ALA A 325 19.29 17.51 12.79
N ASN A 326 18.20 18.09 13.30
CA ASN A 326 17.93 19.53 13.23
C ASN A 326 18.33 20.29 14.52
N VAL A 327 18.61 19.60 15.62
CA VAL A 327 19.19 20.20 16.83
C VAL A 327 20.65 20.52 16.50
N ASN A 328 20.94 21.80 16.30
CA ASN A 328 22.29 22.30 16.10
C ASN A 328 23.15 21.97 17.33
N PRO A 329 24.25 21.20 17.23
CA PRO A 329 25.10 20.86 18.39
C PRO A 329 25.91 22.05 18.94
N LYS A 330 25.63 23.28 18.47
CA LYS A 330 26.27 24.54 18.90
C LYS A 330 25.25 25.63 19.28
N ALA A 331 24.02 25.28 19.62
CA ALA A 331 23.06 26.22 20.20
C ALA A 331 23.32 26.41 21.70
#